data_AF-A0A4Z0AAC1-F1
#
_entry.id   AF-A0A4Z0AAC1-F1
#
_cell.length_a   1.000
_cell.length_b   1.000
_cell.length_c   1.000
_cell.angle_alpha   90.00
_cell.angle_beta   90.00
_cell.angle_gamma   90.00
#
_symmetry.space_group_name_H-M   'P 1'
#
loop_
_entity.id
_entity.type
_entity.pdbx_description
1 polymer ?
#
loop_
_entity_poly.entity_id
_entity_poly.type
_entity_poly.pdbx_seq_one_letter_code
_entity_poly.pdbx_strand_id
1 'polypeptide(L)'
;MRAIEFFDHMEIYPGSKTKHFKELHKKTGIPYSEMLFFDDERRNKEVEALGVTFVLVRKGLDAGTFEHGLGEWRRRHPEEVIEDAAGDDVTGI
;
A
#
# COMPACT_ATOMS: atom_id res chain seq x y z
N MET A 1 12.00 -4.11 -19.30
CA MET A 1 11.42 -3.39 -18.16
C MET A 1 11.85 -4.08 -16.89
N ARG A 2 12.36 -3.33 -15.92
CA ARG A 2 12.79 -3.87 -14.63
C ARG A 2 11.75 -3.53 -13.57
N ALA A 3 11.52 -4.41 -12.61
CA ALA A 3 10.53 -4.18 -11.55
C ALA A 3 10.75 -2.85 -10.80
N ILE A 4 12.01 -2.43 -10.63
CA ILE A 4 12.37 -1.18 -9.97
C ILE A 4 11.80 0.08 -10.65
N GLU A 5 11.43 0.00 -11.93
CA GLU A 5 10.91 1.12 -12.72
C GLU A 5 9.44 1.45 -12.39
N PHE A 6 8.76 0.60 -11.60
CA PHE A 6 7.38 0.84 -11.14
C PHE A 6 7.30 1.57 -9.78
N PHE A 7 8.43 1.87 -9.13
CA PHE A 7 8.45 2.45 -7.79
C PHE A 7 8.92 3.91 -7.83
N ASP A 8 8.01 4.85 -7.54
CA ASP A 8 8.33 6.29 -7.49
C ASP A 8 9.19 6.67 -6.28
N HIS A 9 9.04 5.93 -5.18
CA HIS A 9 9.73 6.18 -3.92
C HIS A 9 10.25 4.88 -3.30
N MET A 10 11.47 4.93 -2.76
CA MET A 10 12.13 3.79 -2.11
C MET A 10 12.79 4.20 -0.81
N GLU A 11 12.39 3.58 0.30
CA GLU A 11 13.05 3.67 1.61
C GLU A 11 13.73 2.34 1.92
N ILE A 12 14.96 2.15 1.42
CA ILE A 12 15.72 0.88 1.55
C ILE A 12 16.98 1.14 2.39
N TYR A 13 16.88 0.91 3.69
CA TYR A 13 17.97 0.98 4.65
C TYR A 13 17.58 0.26 5.95
N PRO A 14 18.54 -0.08 6.84
CA PRO A 14 18.20 -0.65 8.14
C PRO A 14 17.41 0.33 9.03
N GLY A 15 16.37 -0.15 9.70
CA GLY A 15 15.55 0.68 10.59
C GLY A 15 14.20 0.06 10.94
N SER A 16 13.42 0.77 11.75
CA SER A 16 12.01 0.44 11.98
C SER A 16 11.15 0.83 10.77
N LYS A 17 10.13 0.05 10.43
CA LYS A 17 9.24 0.42 9.32
C LYS A 17 8.48 1.70 9.63
N THR A 18 8.23 2.00 10.91
CA THR A 18 7.74 3.31 11.35
C THR A 18 8.59 4.47 10.83
N LYS A 19 9.93 4.35 10.79
CA LYS A 19 10.80 5.40 10.25
C LYS A 19 10.64 5.52 8.73
N HIS A 20 10.57 4.40 8.03
CA HIS A 20 10.41 4.38 6.58
C HIS A 20 9.08 5.03 6.17
N PHE A 21 7.99 4.68 6.85
CA PHE A 21 6.67 5.27 6.59
C PHE A 21 6.62 6.77 6.87
N LYS A 22 7.34 7.27 7.90
CA LYS A 22 7.47 8.72 8.13
C LYS A 22 8.15 9.44 6.97
N GLU A 23 9.21 8.86 6.41
CA GLU A 23 9.87 9.46 5.24
C GLU A 23 9.02 9.34 3.97
N LEU A 24 8.30 8.22 3.76
CA LEU A 24 7.35 8.08 2.66
C LEU A 24 6.23 9.13 2.75
N HIS A 25 5.63 9.30 3.92
CA HIS A 25 4.62 10.34 4.15
C HIS A 25 5.17 11.73 3.88
N LYS A 26 6.39 12.05 4.33
CA LYS A 26 7.04 13.32 4.04
C LYS A 26 7.27 13.56 2.55
N LYS A 27 7.61 12.52 1.78
CA LYS A 27 7.86 12.61 0.33
C LYS A 27 6.59 12.70 -0.50
N THR A 28 5.55 11.96 -0.11
CA THR A 28 4.32 11.79 -0.89
C THR A 28 3.20 12.73 -0.48
N GLY A 29 3.15 13.14 0.79
CA GLY A 29 2.01 13.84 1.38
C GLY A 29 0.78 12.95 1.62
N ILE A 30 0.82 11.66 1.25
CA ILE A 30 -0.31 10.74 1.40
C ILE A 30 -0.56 10.47 2.89
N PRO A 31 -1.79 10.60 3.40
CA PRO A 31 -2.13 10.24 4.77
C PRO A 31 -1.82 8.77 5.08
N TYR A 32 -1.38 8.47 6.31
CA TYR A 32 -1.06 7.09 6.67
C TYR A 32 -2.24 6.12 6.56
N SER A 33 -3.47 6.62 6.79
CA SER A 33 -4.69 5.83 6.60
C SER A 33 -4.71 5.25 5.18
N GLU A 34 -4.46 6.09 4.18
CA GLU A 34 -4.52 5.74 2.75
C GLU A 34 -3.39 4.78 2.29
N MET A 35 -2.54 4.32 3.21
CA MET A 35 -1.45 3.40 2.89
C MET A 35 -1.81 1.95 3.22
N LEU A 36 -1.54 1.06 2.27
CA LEU A 36 -1.62 -0.40 2.42
C LEU A 36 -0.21 -1.00 2.34
N PHE A 37 0.15 -1.79 3.34
CA PHE A 37 1.49 -2.35 3.48
C PHE A 37 1.49 -3.86 3.64
N PHE A 38 2.21 -4.54 2.74
CA PHE A 38 2.44 -5.97 2.76
C PHE A 38 3.88 -6.26 3.21
N ASP A 39 4.05 -7.08 4.25
CA ASP A 39 5.36 -7.51 4.74
C ASP A 39 5.25 -8.89 5.41
N ASP A 40 6.31 -9.69 5.38
CA ASP A 40 6.34 -11.05 5.95
C ASP A 40 6.79 -11.07 7.42
N GLU A 41 7.35 -9.97 7.93
CA GLU A 41 7.78 -9.85 9.32
C GLU A 41 6.67 -9.25 10.20
N ARG A 42 6.11 -10.07 11.10
CA ARG A 42 5.01 -9.69 12.01
C ARG A 42 5.34 -8.47 12.87
N ARG A 43 6.61 -8.26 13.25
CA ARG A 43 7.04 -7.09 14.01
C ARG A 43 6.71 -5.77 13.30
N ASN A 44 6.69 -5.78 11.97
CA ASN A 44 6.43 -4.59 11.17
C ASN A 44 4.98 -4.10 11.26
N LYS A 45 4.08 -4.86 11.91
CA LYS A 45 2.74 -4.44 12.31
C LYS A 45 2.72 -3.14 13.13
N GLU A 46 3.85 -2.73 13.73
CA GLU A 46 4.01 -1.45 14.43
C GLU A 46 3.56 -0.23 13.62
N VAL A 47 3.58 -0.30 12.27
CA VAL A 47 3.12 0.79 11.41
C VAL A 47 1.62 1.07 11.52
N GLU A 48 0.81 0.13 12.01
CA GLU A 48 -0.63 0.35 12.24
C GLU A 48 -0.86 1.45 13.28
N ALA A 49 0.10 1.70 14.18
CA ALA A 49 0.03 2.82 15.12
C ALA A 49 0.07 4.20 14.44
N LEU A 50 0.53 4.27 13.18
CA LEU A 50 0.47 5.48 12.35
C LEU A 50 -0.87 5.61 11.60
N GLY A 51 -1.63 4.53 11.46
CA GLY A 51 -2.86 4.46 10.66
C GLY A 51 -2.76 3.58 9.41
N VAL A 52 -1.56 3.09 9.07
CA VAL A 52 -1.32 2.22 7.91
C VAL A 52 -2.09 0.91 8.03
N THR A 53 -2.70 0.44 6.93
CA THR A 53 -3.27 -0.92 6.89
C THR A 53 -2.17 -1.94 6.65
N PHE A 54 -1.93 -2.82 7.62
CA PHE A 54 -0.87 -3.83 7.55
C PHE A 54 -1.42 -5.23 7.22
N VAL A 55 -0.77 -5.91 6.26
CA VAL A 55 -1.09 -7.27 5.85
C VAL A 55 0.14 -8.16 5.96
N LEU A 56 0.04 -9.20 6.78
CA LEU A 56 1.11 -10.18 6.96
C LEU A 56 1.12 -11.20 5.80
N VAL A 57 2.20 -11.23 5.01
CA VAL A 57 2.33 -12.12 3.84
C VAL A 57 3.39 -13.21 4.04
N ARG A 58 3.03 -14.31 4.71
CA ARG A 58 3.98 -15.38 5.12
C ARG A 58 4.67 -16.12 3.98
N LYS A 59 4.12 -16.10 2.77
CA LYS A 59 4.63 -16.85 1.61
C LYS A 59 4.89 -15.92 0.41
N GLY A 60 5.14 -14.64 0.68
CA GLY A 60 5.20 -13.60 -0.34
C GLY A 60 3.83 -13.10 -0.76
N LEU A 61 3.84 -12.08 -1.60
CA LEU A 61 2.65 -11.44 -2.16
C LEU A 61 2.23 -12.16 -3.45
N ASP A 62 0.94 -12.48 -3.54
CA ASP A 62 0.26 -13.01 -4.71
C ASP A 62 -1.06 -12.27 -4.94
N ALA A 63 -1.79 -12.59 -6.02
CA ALA A 63 -3.04 -11.91 -6.34
C ALA A 63 -4.10 -12.07 -5.23
N GLY A 64 -4.20 -13.24 -4.59
CA GLY A 64 -5.20 -13.48 -3.55
C GLY A 64 -4.92 -12.68 -2.27
N THR A 65 -3.65 -12.63 -1.85
CA THR A 65 -3.22 -11.83 -0.69
C THR A 65 -3.30 -10.33 -0.97
N PHE A 66 -3.03 -9.90 -2.21
CA PHE A 66 -3.22 -8.53 -2.63
C PHE A 66 -4.70 -8.10 -2.54
N GLU A 67 -5.61 -8.84 -3.16
CA GLU A 67 -7.05 -8.55 -3.13
C GLU A 67 -7.62 -8.56 -1.70
N HIS A 68 -7.17 -9.50 -0.87
CA HIS A 68 -7.54 -9.54 0.55
C HIS A 68 -7.10 -8.27 1.28
N GLY A 69 -5.84 -7.84 1.09
CA GLY A 69 -5.33 -6.61 1.69
C GLY A 69 -6.06 -5.36 1.22
N LEU A 70 -6.35 -5.29 -0.08
CA LEU A 70 -7.10 -4.20 -0.68
C LEU A 70 -8.53 -4.12 -0.13
N GLY A 71 -9.19 -5.27 0.05
CA GLY A 71 -10.50 -5.35 0.70
C GLY A 71 -10.49 -4.86 2.14
N GLU A 72 -9.50 -5.24 2.94
CA GLU A 72 -9.35 -4.75 4.31
C GLU A 72 -9.11 -3.23 4.38
N TRP A 73 -8.30 -2.70 3.46
CA TRP A 73 -8.08 -1.26 3.35
C TRP A 73 -9.37 -0.52 2.99
N ARG A 74 -10.08 -0.94 1.93
CA ARG A 74 -11.37 -0.35 1.52
C ARG A 74 -12.41 -0.38 2.63
N ARG A 75 -12.50 -1.48 3.38
CA ARG A 75 -13.44 -1.61 4.52
C ARG A 75 -13.17 -0.56 5.62
N ARG A 76 -11.91 -0.15 5.79
CA ARG A 76 -11.54 0.91 6.73
C ARG A 76 -11.79 2.30 6.15
N HIS A 77 -12.02 2.45 4.84
CA HIS A 77 -12.05 3.74 4.10
C HIS A 77 -13.28 3.85 3.19
N PRO A 78 -14.51 3.89 3.74
CA PRO A 78 -15.73 3.88 2.94
C PRO A 78 -15.95 5.14 2.09
N GLU A 79 -15.36 6.28 2.47
CA GLU A 79 -15.56 7.58 1.81
C GLU A 79 -14.61 7.82 0.62
N GLU A 80 -13.50 7.08 0.55
CA GLU A 80 -12.47 7.22 -0.50
C GLU A 80 -12.70 6.27 -1.69
N VAL A 81 -13.71 5.40 -1.60
CA VAL A 81 -14.18 4.59 -2.73
C VAL A 81 -15.17 5.42 -3.55
N ILE A 82 -14.72 6.56 -4.08
CA ILE A 82 -15.37 7.15 -5.24
C ILE A 82 -14.82 6.35 -6.42
N GLU A 83 -15.67 5.50 -6.99
CA GLU A 83 -15.32 4.66 -8.12
C GLU A 83 -14.65 5.49 -9.21
N ASP A 84 -13.42 5.11 -9.61
CA ASP A 84 -12.90 5.37 -10.96
C ASP A 84 -13.76 4.57 -11.96
N ALA A 85 -15.06 4.86 -12.01
CA ALA A 85 -15.99 4.36 -13.01
C ALA A 85 -15.79 5.16 -14.30
N ALA A 86 -14.63 4.99 -14.91
CA ALA A 86 -14.39 5.23 -16.32
C ALA A 86 -13.15 4.42 -16.71
N GLY A 87 -13.31 3.10 -16.78
CA GLY A 87 -12.47 2.34 -17.70
C GLY A 87 -12.67 2.97 -19.08
N ASP A 88 -11.59 3.46 -19.68
CA ASP A 88 -11.59 4.00 -21.03
C ASP A 88 -12.23 2.97 -21.98
N ASP A 89 -13.48 3.24 -22.33
CA ASP A 89 -14.18 2.58 -23.40
C ASP A 89 -13.51 3.07 -24.68
N VAL A 90 -12.47 2.36 -25.12
CA VAL A 90 -11.85 2.58 -26.44
C VAL A 90 -12.86 2.14 -27.49
N THR A 91 -13.83 3.01 -27.75
CA THR A 91 -14.61 3.01 -28.98
C THR A 91 -14.00 4.03 -29.92
N GLY A 92 -13.35 3.53 -30.98
CA GLY A 92 -12.95 4.34 -32.14
C GLY A 92 -11.47 4.19 -32.52
N ILE A 93 -11.16 3.17 -33.32
CA ILE A 93 -10.98 3.23 -34.79
C ILE A 93 -11.01 1.78 -35.31
#